data_AF-A0A7S7EQP9-F1
#
_entry.id   AF-A0A7S7EQP9-F1
#
_cell.length_a   1.000
_cell.length_b   1.000
_cell.length_c   1.000
_cell.angle_alpha   90.00
_cell.angle_beta   90.00
_cell.angle_gamma   90.00
#
_symmetry.space_group_name_H-M   'P 1'
#
loop_
_entity.id
_entity.type
_entity.pdbx_description
1 polymer ?
#
loop_
_entity_poly.entity_id
_entity_poly.type
_entity_poly.pdbx_seq_one_letter_code
_entity_poly.pdbx_strand_id
1 'polypeptide(L)'
;MKKKLGIAGITLFIIIVSILYFSTTAPIAKDMAEVQIQRVSVLNSKYEDQDFTDHIDCEILAQILSNYKRSRLPYDFAPYQAAVGDIDIGYFDHGDLKHISLGSVNVVYDSADRGGYKIHNSSELVSQIQEMIKKRRA
;
A
#
# COMPACT_ATOMS: atom_id res chain seq x y z
N MET A 1 4.53 41.84 21.97
CA MET A 1 3.84 40.55 22.24
C MET A 1 2.86 40.14 21.14
N LYS A 2 2.07 41.06 20.57
CA LYS A 2 1.13 40.78 19.45
C LYS A 2 1.77 40.06 18.24
N LYS A 3 2.98 40.47 17.82
CA LYS A 3 3.73 39.81 16.75
C LYS A 3 4.12 38.35 17.08
N LYS A 4 4.45 38.06 18.35
CA LYS A 4 4.79 36.71 18.82
C LYS A 4 3.56 35.80 18.86
N LEU A 5 2.40 36.35 19.25
CA LEU A 5 1.10 35.63 19.17
C LEU A 5 0.70 35.34 17.72
N GLY A 6 0.90 36.28 16.80
CA GLY A 6 0.61 36.06 15.38
C GLY A 6 1.44 34.93 14.77
N ILE A 7 2.75 34.91 15.05
CA ILE A 7 3.65 33.83 14.59
C ILE A 7 3.22 32.48 15.18
N ALA A 8 2.93 32.41 16.49
CA ALA A 8 2.49 31.17 17.13
C ALA A 8 1.21 30.61 16.51
N GLY A 9 0.24 31.49 16.17
CA GLY A 9 -1.00 31.08 15.50
C GLY A 9 -0.76 30.49 14.10
N ILE A 10 0.11 31.12 13.30
CA ILE A 10 0.46 30.63 11.97
C ILE A 10 1.17 29.28 12.05
N THR A 11 2.13 29.12 12.97
CA THR A 11 2.84 27.85 13.16
C THR A 11 1.87 26.73 13.54
N LEU A 12 0.94 26.98 14.47
CA LEU A 12 -0.07 26.00 14.87
C LEU A 12 -0.97 25.61 13.70
N PHE A 13 -1.40 26.58 12.89
CA PHE A 13 -2.21 26.32 11.70
C PHE A 13 -1.48 25.42 10.69
N ILE A 14 -0.19 25.70 10.41
CA ILE A 14 0.62 24.89 9.49
C ILE A 14 0.76 23.44 10.00
N ILE A 15 0.98 23.26 11.31
CA ILE A 15 1.08 21.92 11.91
C ILE A 15 -0.23 21.14 11.71
N ILE A 16 -1.37 21.78 11.98
CA ILE A 16 -2.69 21.15 11.81
C ILE A 16 -2.93 20.75 10.36
N VAL A 17 -2.68 21.67 9.41
CA VAL A 17 -2.83 21.38 7.97
C VAL A 17 -1.93 20.23 7.54
N SER A 18 -0.69 20.18 8.03
CA SER A 18 0.26 19.10 7.72
C SER A 18 -0.24 17.75 8.24
N ILE A 19 -0.71 17.70 9.49
CA ILE A 19 -1.27 16.47 10.08
C ILE A 19 -2.48 15.99 9.27
N LEU A 20 -3.40 16.90 8.93
CA LEU A 20 -4.58 16.57 8.12
C LEU A 20 -4.18 16.04 6.74
N TYR A 21 -3.19 16.65 6.09
CA TYR A 21 -2.69 16.22 4.78
C TYR A 21 -2.15 14.78 4.80
N PHE A 22 -1.32 14.41 5.79
CA PHE A 22 -0.77 13.04 5.89
C PHE A 22 -1.75 12.01 6.47
N SER A 23 -2.78 12.46 7.19
CA SER A 23 -3.80 11.58 7.78
C SER A 23 -5.01 11.36 6.89
N THR A 24 -5.15 12.12 5.80
CA THR A 24 -6.27 11.94 4.87
C THR A 24 -6.16 10.58 4.20
N THR A 25 -7.18 9.75 4.43
CA THR A 25 -7.25 8.39 3.87
C THR A 25 -7.87 8.41 2.48
N ALA A 26 -7.24 7.70 1.55
CA ALA A 26 -7.79 7.37 0.23
C ALA A 26 -7.94 5.84 0.11
N PRO A 27 -8.81 5.31 -0.75
CA PRO A 27 -8.83 3.88 -1.02
C PRO A 27 -7.50 3.43 -1.68
N ILE A 28 -7.12 2.17 -1.49
CA ILE A 28 -5.97 1.58 -2.21
C ILE A 28 -6.27 1.59 -3.71
N ALA A 29 -7.39 0.98 -4.09
CA ALA A 29 -7.94 0.97 -5.44
C ALA A 29 -9.21 1.84 -5.50
N LYS A 30 -9.28 2.78 -6.45
CA LYS A 30 -10.41 3.73 -6.53
C LYS A 30 -11.66 3.08 -7.08
N ASP A 31 -11.52 2.24 -8.09
CA ASP A 31 -12.61 1.52 -8.75
C ASP A 31 -12.20 0.09 -8.99
N MET A 32 -12.94 -0.86 -8.42
CA MET A 32 -12.68 -2.29 -8.58
C MET A 32 -12.73 -2.72 -10.05
N ALA A 33 -13.61 -2.11 -10.87
CA ALA A 33 -13.75 -2.47 -12.28
C ALA A 33 -12.51 -2.14 -13.12
N GLU A 34 -11.69 -1.21 -12.63
CA GLU A 34 -10.47 -0.73 -13.29
C GLU A 34 -9.20 -1.33 -12.66
N VAL A 35 -9.35 -2.22 -11.67
CA VAL A 35 -8.21 -2.92 -11.07
C VAL A 35 -7.88 -4.16 -11.88
N GLN A 36 -6.64 -4.25 -12.34
CA GLN A 36 -6.10 -5.44 -12.98
C GLN A 36 -4.89 -5.93 -12.21
N ILE A 37 -5.02 -7.09 -11.56
CA ILE A 37 -3.89 -7.74 -10.89
C ILE A 37 -2.93 -8.23 -11.96
N GLN A 38 -1.71 -7.69 -11.96
CA GLN A 38 -0.66 -8.07 -12.90
C GLN A 38 0.16 -9.22 -12.35
N ARG A 39 0.53 -9.15 -11.06
CA ARG A 39 1.41 -10.13 -10.43
C ARG A 39 1.16 -10.22 -8.94
N VAL A 40 1.22 -11.42 -8.40
CA VAL A 40 1.32 -11.68 -6.95
C VAL A 40 2.49 -12.61 -6.71
N SER A 41 3.49 -12.15 -5.96
CA SER A 41 4.67 -12.94 -5.65
C SER A 41 5.01 -12.92 -4.17
N VAL A 42 5.66 -13.98 -3.70
CA VAL A 42 6.22 -14.07 -2.35
C VAL A 42 7.70 -14.36 -2.46
N LEU A 43 8.53 -13.61 -1.73
CA LEU A 43 9.97 -13.88 -1.70
C LEU A 43 10.23 -15.15 -0.89
N ASN A 44 10.77 -16.18 -1.53
CA ASN A 44 11.00 -17.48 -0.89
C ASN A 44 12.30 -17.50 -0.04
N SER A 45 12.58 -18.61 0.64
CA SER A 45 13.79 -18.78 1.47
C SER A 45 15.12 -18.75 0.70
N LYS A 46 15.07 -18.82 -0.63
CA LYS A 46 16.22 -18.69 -1.54
C LYS A 46 16.36 -17.27 -2.10
N TYR A 47 15.55 -16.31 -1.63
CA TYR A 47 15.49 -14.93 -2.15
C TYR A 47 15.08 -14.86 -3.63
N GLU A 48 14.24 -15.81 -4.06
CA GLU A 48 13.64 -15.80 -5.39
C GLU A 48 12.15 -15.48 -5.26
N ASP A 49 11.63 -14.65 -6.17
CA ASP A 49 10.20 -14.39 -6.24
C ASP A 49 9.48 -15.65 -6.72
N GLN A 50 8.62 -16.21 -5.88
CA GLN A 50 7.68 -17.24 -6.28
C GLN A 50 6.39 -16.56 -6.73
N ASP A 51 6.00 -16.75 -8.00
CA ASP A 51 4.77 -16.22 -8.57
C ASP A 51 3.55 -17.09 -8.19
N PHE A 52 2.49 -16.45 -7.73
CA PHE A 52 1.21 -17.03 -7.33
C PHE A 52 0.03 -16.48 -8.12
N THR A 53 0.25 -15.65 -9.14
CA THR A 53 -0.81 -14.96 -9.89
C THR A 53 -1.85 -15.95 -10.41
N ASP A 54 -1.42 -17.04 -11.05
CA ASP A 54 -2.32 -18.10 -11.57
C ASP A 54 -2.93 -18.99 -10.48
N HIS A 55 -2.47 -18.87 -9.24
CA HIS A 55 -2.91 -19.70 -8.11
C HIS A 55 -3.94 -19.01 -7.22
N ILE A 56 -4.21 -17.72 -7.45
CA ILE A 56 -5.17 -16.94 -6.69
C ILE A 56 -6.31 -16.46 -7.58
N ASP A 57 -7.45 -16.17 -6.95
CA ASP A 57 -8.55 -15.48 -7.62
C ASP A 57 -8.26 -13.98 -7.65
N CYS A 58 -7.88 -13.47 -8.83
CA CYS A 58 -7.51 -12.07 -9.01
C CYS A 58 -8.72 -11.11 -8.85
N GLU A 59 -9.94 -11.56 -9.14
CA GLU A 59 -11.15 -10.74 -8.95
C GLU A 59 -11.44 -10.56 -7.46
N ILE A 60 -11.34 -11.66 -6.68
CA ILE A 60 -11.46 -11.61 -5.22
C ILE A 60 -10.35 -10.75 -4.62
N LEU A 61 -9.11 -10.84 -5.12
CA LEU A 61 -8.03 -9.98 -4.65
C LEU A 61 -8.31 -8.50 -4.94
N ALA A 62 -8.74 -8.16 -6.15
CA ALA A 62 -9.14 -6.79 -6.49
C ALA A 62 -10.25 -6.26 -5.57
N GLN A 63 -11.26 -7.11 -5.29
CA GLN A 63 -12.33 -6.78 -4.35
C GLN A 63 -11.77 -6.53 -2.93
N ILE A 64 -10.89 -7.40 -2.44
CA ILE A 64 -10.23 -7.21 -1.14
C ILE A 64 -9.52 -5.87 -1.12
N LEU A 65 -8.66 -5.58 -2.10
CA LEU A 65 -7.90 -4.33 -2.17
C LEU A 65 -8.78 -3.08 -2.17
N SER A 66 -9.95 -3.12 -2.81
CA SER A 66 -10.91 -2.00 -2.82
C SER A 66 -11.48 -1.65 -1.44
N ASN A 67 -11.48 -2.61 -0.49
CA ASN A 67 -11.98 -2.40 0.87
C ASN A 67 -10.96 -1.73 1.80
N TYR A 68 -9.69 -1.67 1.41
CA TYR A 68 -8.63 -1.10 2.24
C TYR A 68 -8.30 0.34 1.87
N LYS A 69 -7.80 1.06 2.87
CA LYS A 69 -7.44 2.48 2.75
C LYS A 69 -5.94 2.67 2.93
N ARG A 70 -5.43 3.75 2.38
CA ARG A 70 -4.06 4.20 2.48
C ARG A 70 -3.98 5.69 2.82
N SER A 71 -2.89 6.10 3.45
CA SER A 71 -2.55 7.52 3.66
C SER A 71 -1.11 7.78 3.26
N ARG A 72 -0.77 9.03 2.97
CA ARG A 72 0.57 9.40 2.48
C ARG A 72 1.60 9.19 3.59
N LEU A 73 2.77 8.63 3.26
CA LEU A 73 3.89 8.60 4.18
C LEU A 73 4.45 10.02 4.39
N PRO A 74 4.90 10.37 5.60
CA PRO A 74 5.51 11.68 5.88
C PRO A 74 6.96 11.79 5.40
N TYR A 75 7.47 10.77 4.70
CA TYR A 75 8.83 10.68 4.17
C TYR A 75 8.80 10.05 2.78
N ASP A 76 9.84 10.31 1.98
CA ASP A 76 10.03 9.70 0.67
C ASP A 76 10.26 8.20 0.82
N PHE A 77 9.57 7.41 0.01
CA PHE A 77 9.70 5.96 0.00
C PHE A 77 10.43 5.54 -1.27
N ALA A 78 11.59 4.90 -1.10
CA ALA A 78 12.26 4.21 -2.19
C ALA A 78 11.76 2.75 -2.23
N PRO A 79 11.76 2.10 -3.40
CA PRO A 79 11.47 0.68 -3.53
C PRO A 79 12.24 -0.13 -2.48
N TYR A 80 11.49 -0.88 -1.67
CA TYR A 80 12.03 -1.65 -0.56
C TYR A 80 12.60 -2.97 -1.05
N GLN A 81 13.76 -3.35 -0.54
CA GLN A 81 14.30 -4.69 -0.77
C GLN A 81 13.48 -5.69 0.06
N ALA A 82 12.64 -6.47 -0.62
CA ALA A 82 11.79 -7.47 0.01
C ALA A 82 12.57 -8.44 0.91
N ALA A 83 11.98 -8.79 2.06
CA ALA A 83 12.47 -9.84 2.94
C ALA A 83 11.75 -11.17 2.65
N VAL A 84 12.35 -12.28 3.09
CA VAL A 84 11.75 -13.61 2.94
C VAL A 84 10.36 -13.64 3.58
N GLY A 85 9.36 -14.07 2.81
CA GLY A 85 7.96 -14.14 3.23
C GLY A 85 7.15 -12.87 2.94
N ASP A 86 7.79 -11.79 2.51
CA ASP A 86 7.08 -10.60 2.06
C ASP A 86 6.32 -10.91 0.76
N ILE A 87 5.11 -10.34 0.67
CA ILE A 87 4.22 -10.45 -0.48
C ILE A 87 4.35 -9.16 -1.28
N ASP A 88 4.62 -9.27 -2.58
CA ASP A 88 4.54 -8.17 -3.53
C ASP A 88 3.37 -8.38 -4.47
N ILE A 89 2.56 -7.34 -4.69
CA ILE A 89 1.42 -7.34 -5.60
C ILE A 89 1.59 -6.18 -6.57
N GLY A 90 1.78 -6.49 -7.85
CA GLY A 90 1.69 -5.54 -8.95
C GLY A 90 0.26 -5.49 -9.48
N TYR A 91 -0.31 -4.30 -9.62
CA TYR A 91 -1.64 -4.10 -10.18
C TYR A 91 -1.74 -2.78 -10.93
N PHE A 92 -2.61 -2.74 -11.95
CA PHE A 92 -3.02 -1.49 -12.59
C PHE A 92 -4.28 -0.97 -11.91
N ASP A 93 -4.38 0.35 -11.76
CA ASP A 93 -5.59 1.05 -11.34
C ASP A 93 -5.71 2.33 -12.17
N HIS A 94 -6.70 2.35 -13.08
CA HIS A 94 -6.86 3.38 -14.12
C HIS A 94 -5.64 3.51 -15.07
N GLY A 95 -4.98 2.39 -15.38
CA GLY A 95 -3.81 2.34 -16.28
C GLY A 95 -2.47 2.66 -15.62
N ASP A 96 -2.45 3.12 -14.38
CA ASP A 96 -1.23 3.37 -13.61
C ASP A 96 -0.77 2.09 -12.90
N LEU A 97 0.47 1.66 -13.15
CA LEU A 97 1.07 0.51 -12.46
C LEU A 97 1.45 0.88 -11.03
N LYS A 98 0.89 0.14 -10.07
CA LYS A 98 1.15 0.30 -8.65
C LYS A 98 1.61 -1.02 -8.07
N HIS A 99 2.39 -0.90 -7.01
CA HIS A 99 2.88 -2.02 -6.23
C HIS A 99 2.39 -1.93 -4.80
N ILE A 100 2.08 -3.08 -4.22
CA ILE A 100 1.80 -3.26 -2.80
C ILE A 100 2.87 -4.20 -2.25
N SER A 101 3.60 -3.73 -1.24
CA SER A 101 4.52 -4.58 -0.47
C SER A 101 3.92 -4.81 0.91
N LEU A 102 3.78 -6.06 1.31
CA LEU A 102 3.15 -6.53 2.54
C LEU A 102 4.05 -7.50 3.29
N GLY A 103 4.28 -7.23 4.57
CA GLY A 103 5.18 -7.99 5.43
C GLY A 103 6.05 -7.03 6.25
N SER A 104 7.35 -7.01 5.95
CA SER A 104 8.33 -6.13 6.61
C SER A 104 7.98 -4.65 6.47
N VAL A 105 7.45 -4.27 5.31
CA VAL A 105 6.76 -3.00 5.09
C VAL A 105 5.33 -3.26 4.62
N ASN A 106 4.44 -2.30 4.82
CA ASN A 106 3.03 -2.42 4.45
C ASN A 106 2.57 -1.16 3.73
N VAL A 107 2.90 -1.10 2.45
CA VAL A 107 2.84 0.14 1.66
C VAL A 107 2.32 -0.10 0.25
N VAL A 108 1.66 0.93 -0.29
CA VAL A 108 1.40 1.08 -1.72
C VAL A 108 2.43 2.08 -2.27
N TYR A 109 3.05 1.79 -3.41
CA TYR A 109 3.96 2.71 -4.08
C TYR A 109 3.79 2.63 -5.59
N ASP A 110 4.12 3.71 -6.28
CA ASP A 110 4.19 3.76 -7.74
C ASP A 110 5.66 3.58 -8.16
N SER A 111 5.89 2.86 -9.24
CA SER A 111 7.21 2.69 -9.85
C SER A 111 7.82 4.00 -10.36
N ALA A 112 7.00 5.01 -10.66
CA ALA A 112 7.45 6.28 -11.25
C ALA A 112 7.47 7.47 -10.26
N ASP A 113 6.76 7.39 -9.14
CA ASP A 113 6.55 8.53 -8.23
C ASP A 113 7.20 8.28 -6.85
N ARG A 114 7.81 9.33 -6.25
CA ARG A 114 8.58 9.21 -4.98
C ARG A 114 7.73 8.94 -3.73
N GLY A 115 6.45 8.63 -3.92
CA GLY A 115 5.45 8.55 -2.85
C GLY A 115 5.10 7.12 -2.48
N GLY A 116 5.42 6.74 -1.25
CA GLY A 116 4.80 5.58 -0.61
C GLY A 116 3.58 5.99 0.20
N TYR A 117 2.64 5.08 0.30
CA TYR A 117 1.43 5.24 1.10
C TYR A 117 1.34 4.11 2.11
N LYS A 118 1.14 4.44 3.38
CA LYS A 118 0.89 3.45 4.43
C LYS A 118 -0.49 2.84 4.22
N ILE A 119 -0.60 1.52 4.35
CA ILE A 119 -1.88 0.81 4.34
C ILE A 119 -2.47 0.77 5.77
N HIS A 120 -3.74 1.13 5.91
CA HIS A 120 -4.50 0.97 7.15
C HIS A 120 -5.01 -0.47 7.29
N ASN A 121 -5.02 -1.01 8.51
CA ASN A 121 -5.39 -2.40 8.81
C ASN A 121 -4.58 -3.43 8.00
N SER A 122 -3.31 -3.12 7.71
CA SER A 122 -2.45 -3.98 6.87
C SER A 122 -2.29 -5.40 7.40
N SER A 123 -2.33 -5.62 8.71
CA SER A 123 -2.26 -6.97 9.29
C SER A 123 -3.42 -7.86 8.86
N GLU A 124 -4.62 -7.29 8.75
CA GLU A 124 -5.80 -8.01 8.27
C GLU A 124 -5.67 -8.33 6.78
N LEU A 125 -5.21 -7.36 5.98
CA LEU A 125 -4.93 -7.53 4.56
C LEU A 125 -3.91 -8.65 4.30
N VAL A 126 -2.79 -8.62 5.04
CA VAL A 126 -1.76 -9.68 4.99
C VAL A 126 -2.38 -11.04 5.26
N SER A 127 -3.19 -11.16 6.33
CA SER A 127 -3.83 -12.42 6.69
C SER A 127 -4.76 -12.94 5.58
N GLN A 128 -5.60 -12.06 5.01
CA GLN A 128 -6.53 -12.42 3.94
C GLN A 128 -5.79 -12.93 2.69
N ILE A 129 -4.71 -12.26 2.28
CA ILE A 129 -3.92 -12.67 1.11
C ILE A 129 -3.15 -13.98 1.39
N GLN A 130 -2.57 -14.13 2.58
CA GLN A 130 -1.92 -15.38 2.97
C GLN A 130 -2.88 -16.57 2.97
N GLU A 131 -4.14 -16.37 3.38
CA GLU A 131 -5.16 -17.40 3.28
C GLU A 131 -5.47 -17.79 1.82
N MET A 132 -5.55 -16.82 0.91
CA MET A 132 -5.74 -17.09 -0.52
C MET A 132 -4.61 -17.95 -1.09
N ILE A 133 -3.36 -17.61 -0.73
CA ILE A 133 -2.17 -18.37 -1.16
C ILE A 133 -2.16 -19.79 -0.57
N LYS A 134 -2.60 -19.97 0.68
CA LYS A 134 -2.63 -21.28 1.36
C LYS A 134 -3.77 -22.18 0.88
N LYS A 135 -4.98 -21.66 0.69
CA LYS A 135 -6.19 -22.45 0.34
C LYS A 135 -6.06 -23.21 -0.99
N ARG A 136 -5.15 -22.80 -1.87
CA ARG A 136 -4.89 -23.44 -3.17
C ARG A 136 -3.72 -24.42 -3.17
N ARG A 137 -2.99 -24.54 -2.05
CA ARG A 137 -1.95 -25.57 -1.84
C ARG A 137 -2.50 -26.86 -1.21
N ALA A 138 -3.73 -26.83 -0.70
CA ALA A 138 -4.46 -27.98 -0.15
C ALA A 138 -5.36 -28.61 -1.22
#